data_AF-A0AAN7I203-F1
#
_entry.id   AF-A0AAN7I203-F1
#
_cell.length_a   1.000
_cell.length_b   1.000
_cell.length_c   1.000
_cell.angle_alpha   90.00
_cell.angle_beta   90.00
_cell.angle_gamma   90.00
#
_symmetry.space_group_name_H-M   'P 1'
#
loop_
_entity.id
_entity.type
_entity.pdbx_description
1 polymer ?
#
loop_
_entity_poly.entity_id
_entity_poly.type
_entity_poly.pdbx_seq_one_letter_code
_entity_poly.pdbx_strand_id
1 'polypeptide(L)'
;MKTASYLLFDCPSKEKVWQGVIFEFLWPTTSITDIKEALLSLDFSDIWYSQVKGIRPYRVLLITLSPIWLAHMRFVFDNIILVPEAILVNIRSTVRQTVDEDQIHSLL
;
A
#
# COMPACT_ATOMS: atom_id res chain seq x y z
N MET A 1 17.29 -17.60 -3.85
CA MET A 1 16.20 -17.13 -4.72
C MET A 1 15.55 -15.94 -4.03
N LYS A 2 15.55 -14.74 -4.62
CA LYS A 2 14.87 -13.59 -4.01
C LYS A 2 13.36 -13.82 -4.14
N THR A 3 12.67 -14.05 -3.03
CA THR A 3 11.23 -14.30 -2.98
C THR A 3 10.42 -13.05 -3.34
N ALA A 4 9.15 -13.22 -3.71
CA ALA A 4 8.24 -12.11 -3.98
C ALA A 4 8.15 -11.10 -2.82
N SER A 5 8.32 -11.57 -1.58
CA SER A 5 8.44 -10.72 -0.38
C SER A 5 9.60 -9.73 -0.48
N TYR A 6 10.76 -10.17 -0.98
CA TYR A 6 11.92 -9.31 -1.13
C TYR A 6 11.69 -8.24 -2.21
N LEU A 7 10.98 -8.60 -3.27
CA LEU A 7 10.68 -7.69 -4.36
C LEU A 7 9.73 -6.57 -3.93
N LEU A 8 8.76 -6.85 -3.07
CA LEU A 8 7.71 -5.91 -2.68
C LEU A 8 8.02 -5.08 -1.42
N PHE A 9 8.93 -5.54 -0.57
CA PHE A 9 9.13 -4.93 0.76
C PHE A 9 10.57 -4.57 1.08
N ASP A 10 11.55 -5.42 0.75
CA ASP A 10 12.85 -5.41 1.43
C ASP A 10 13.91 -4.46 0.83
N CYS A 11 13.60 -3.71 -0.24
CA CYS A 11 14.52 -2.68 -0.73
C CYS A 11 14.23 -1.31 -0.09
N PRO A 12 15.24 -0.48 0.23
CA PRO A 12 15.06 0.75 1.00
C PRO A 12 13.98 1.70 0.47
N SER A 13 13.88 1.82 -0.85
CA SER A 13 12.87 2.70 -1.46
C SER A 13 11.43 2.19 -1.29
N LYS A 14 11.21 0.87 -1.27
CA LYS A 14 9.87 0.29 -1.05
C LYS A 14 9.51 0.28 0.43
N GLU A 15 10.49 0.03 1.29
CA GLU A 15 10.32 0.18 2.74
C GLU A 15 9.83 1.60 3.09
N LYS A 16 10.42 2.64 2.49
CA LYS A 16 9.95 4.02 2.64
C LYS A 16 8.49 4.23 2.21
N VAL A 17 8.05 3.57 1.13
CA VAL A 17 6.63 3.62 0.71
C VAL A 17 5.75 2.99 1.78
N TRP A 18 6.10 1.80 2.28
CA TRP A 18 5.33 1.13 3.33
C TRP A 18 5.29 1.93 4.64
N GLN A 19 6.40 2.55 5.04
CA GLN A 19 6.45 3.45 6.19
C GLN A 19 5.53 4.65 5.98
N GLY A 20 5.52 5.26 4.80
CA GLY A 20 4.59 6.33 4.46
C GLY A 20 3.13 5.88 4.50
N VAL A 21 2.83 4.67 4.04
CA VAL A 21 1.48 4.10 4.10
C VAL A 21 1.03 3.83 5.53
N ILE A 22 1.91 3.29 6.37
CA ILE A 22 1.63 3.10 7.81
C ILE A 22 1.32 4.44 8.44
N PHE A 23 2.17 5.44 8.23
CA PHE A 23 2.04 6.77 8.81
C PHE A 23 0.76 7.48 8.37
N GLU A 24 0.42 7.44 7.07
CA GLU A 24 -0.71 8.20 6.52
C GLU A 24 -2.06 7.50 6.70
N PHE A 25 -2.11 6.16 6.72
CA PHE A 25 -3.37 5.44 6.56
C PHE A 25 -3.67 4.37 7.62
N LEU A 26 -2.67 3.84 8.32
CA LEU A 26 -2.83 2.69 9.23
C LEU A 26 -2.57 3.08 10.68
N TRP A 27 -2.79 2.16 11.62
CA TRP A 27 -2.48 2.42 13.02
C TRP A 27 -0.97 2.56 13.25
N PRO A 28 -0.49 3.51 14.09
CA PRO A 28 0.94 3.76 14.25
C PRO A 28 1.77 2.57 14.74
N THR A 29 1.14 1.57 15.39
CA THR A 29 1.84 0.36 15.85
C THR A 29 1.86 -0.76 14.81
N THR A 30 1.24 -0.59 13.65
CA THR A 30 1.30 -1.57 12.55
C THR A 30 2.72 -1.64 12.01
N SER A 31 3.28 -2.84 12.00
CA SER A 31 4.62 -3.10 11.47
C SER A 31 4.59 -3.55 10.01
N ILE A 32 5.71 -3.39 9.30
CA ILE A 32 5.86 -3.95 7.94
C ILE A 32 5.76 -5.48 7.97
N THR A 33 6.16 -6.12 9.08
CA THR A 33 6.02 -7.58 9.25
C THR A 33 4.56 -7.98 9.30
N ASP A 34 3.73 -7.26 10.07
CA ASP A 34 2.28 -7.52 10.16
C ASP A 34 1.64 -7.40 8.77
N ILE A 35 2.02 -6.38 8.00
CA ILE A 35 1.53 -6.18 6.62
C ILE A 35 1.95 -7.34 5.70
N LYS A 36 3.20 -7.80 5.80
CA LYS A 36 3.70 -8.94 5.02
C LYS A 36 2.91 -10.19 5.34
N GLU A 37 2.75 -10.50 6.62
CA GLU A 37 2.02 -11.69 7.08
C GLU A 37 0.58 -11.64 6.60
N ALA A 38 -0.10 -10.51 6.79
CA ALA A 38 -1.48 -10.31 6.35
C ALA A 38 -1.66 -10.47 4.83
N LEU A 39 -0.73 -9.94 4.03
CA LEU A 39 -0.78 -10.07 2.57
C LEU A 39 -0.44 -11.49 2.08
N LEU A 40 0.40 -12.22 2.81
CA LEU A 40 0.75 -13.61 2.48
C LEU A 40 -0.37 -14.59 2.87
N SER A 41 -1.03 -14.36 4.00
CA SER A 41 -2.14 -15.19 4.49
C SER A 41 -3.50 -14.78 3.90
N LEU A 42 -3.60 -13.57 3.35
CA LEU A 42 -4.86 -12.89 3.05
C LEU A 42 -5.79 -12.76 4.27
N ASP A 43 -5.21 -12.75 5.47
CA ASP A 43 -5.89 -12.49 6.73
C ASP A 43 -5.48 -11.11 7.25
N PHE A 44 -6.44 -10.19 7.31
CA PHE A 44 -6.23 -8.80 7.71
C PHE A 44 -6.77 -8.49 9.11
N SER A 45 -7.10 -9.51 9.90
CA SER A 45 -7.73 -9.36 11.21
C SER A 45 -6.91 -8.51 12.17
N ASP A 46 -5.58 -8.62 12.11
CA ASP A 46 -4.65 -7.86 12.95
C ASP A 46 -4.43 -6.41 12.47
N ILE A 47 -4.87 -6.08 11.25
CA ILE A 47 -4.78 -4.73 10.66
C ILE A 47 -6.20 -4.15 10.58
N TRP A 48 -6.74 -3.80 11.74
CA TRP A 48 -8.17 -3.48 11.89
C TRP A 48 -8.49 -1.98 11.82
N TYR A 49 -7.51 -1.09 11.99
CA TYR A 49 -7.76 0.36 12.05
C TYR A 49 -7.14 1.13 10.88
N SER A 50 -7.95 2.01 10.27
CA SER A 50 -7.48 3.01 9.30
C SER A 50 -7.65 4.41 9.86
N GLN A 51 -6.64 5.26 9.67
CA GLN A 51 -6.71 6.69 9.98
C GLN A 51 -7.64 7.45 9.03
N VAL A 52 -7.94 6.90 7.85
CA VAL A 52 -8.81 7.52 6.86
C VAL A 52 -10.21 6.95 6.97
N LYS A 53 -11.18 7.81 7.25
CA LYS A 53 -12.59 7.43 7.32
C LYS A 53 -13.09 6.98 5.94
N GLY A 54 -13.88 5.92 5.91
CA GLY A 54 -14.53 5.43 4.69
C GLY A 54 -13.75 4.37 3.92
N ILE A 55 -12.55 3.98 4.36
CA ILE A 55 -11.79 2.88 3.75
C ILE A 55 -11.35 1.87 4.82
N ARG A 56 -11.44 0.58 4.48
CA ARG A 56 -10.93 -0.50 5.33
C ARG A 56 -9.41 -0.64 5.13
N PRO A 57 -8.63 -0.96 6.17
CA PRO A 57 -7.17 -1.05 6.06
C PRO A 57 -6.69 -2.00 4.97
N TYR A 58 -7.30 -3.17 4.82
CA TYR A 58 -6.92 -4.13 3.78
C TYR A 58 -7.04 -3.53 2.36
N ARG A 59 -8.02 -2.65 2.11
CA ARG A 59 -8.16 -1.99 0.81
C ARG A 59 -6.97 -1.06 0.54
N VAL A 60 -6.50 -0.34 1.56
CA VAL A 60 -5.28 0.49 1.46
C VAL A 60 -4.07 -0.38 1.10
N LEU A 61 -3.92 -1.55 1.74
CA LEU A 61 -2.81 -2.47 1.45
C LEU A 61 -2.87 -2.99 0.01
N LEU A 62 -4.06 -3.41 -0.46
CA LEU A 62 -4.25 -3.86 -1.83
C LEU A 62 -4.01 -2.75 -2.86
N ILE A 63 -4.50 -1.54 -2.59
CA ILE A 63 -4.23 -0.35 -3.42
C ILE A 63 -2.72 -0.11 -3.49
N THR A 64 -2.00 -0.21 -2.38
CA THR A 64 -0.55 0.05 -2.28
C THR A 64 0.29 -0.91 -3.14
N LEU A 65 -0.15 -2.16 -3.30
CA LEU A 65 0.59 -3.14 -4.11
C LEU A 65 0.72 -2.72 -5.58
N SER A 66 -0.31 -2.12 -6.18
CA SER A 66 -0.30 -1.83 -7.60
C SER A 66 0.69 -0.71 -8.01
N PRO A 67 0.81 0.43 -7.29
CA PRO A 67 1.84 1.43 -7.58
C PRO A 67 3.26 0.92 -7.31
N ILE A 68 3.47 0.11 -6.25
CA ILE A 68 4.78 -0.51 -5.97
C ILE A 68 5.18 -1.45 -7.12
N TRP A 69 4.24 -2.29 -7.56
CA TRP A 69 4.47 -3.20 -8.67
C TRP A 69 4.78 -2.45 -9.97
N LEU A 70 3.97 -1.44 -10.32
CA LEU A 70 4.19 -0.61 -11.51
C LEU A 70 5.57 0.07 -11.49
N ALA A 71 5.93 0.69 -10.36
CA ALA A 71 7.23 1.33 -10.22
C ALA A 71 8.39 0.32 -10.32
N HIS A 72 8.20 -0.89 -9.80
CA HIS A 72 9.17 -1.95 -9.94
C HIS A 72 9.34 -2.41 -11.39
N MET A 73 8.24 -2.59 -12.13
CA MET A 73 8.29 -2.98 -13.54
C MET A 73 8.96 -1.90 -14.39
N ARG A 74 8.64 -0.62 -14.18
CA ARG A 74 9.31 0.50 -14.86
C ARG A 74 10.81 0.56 -14.55
N PHE A 75 11.22 0.23 -13.34
CA PHE A 75 12.63 0.11 -13.01
C PHE A 75 13.30 -1.03 -13.79
N VAL A 76 12.67 -2.20 -13.85
CA VAL A 76 13.24 -3.39 -14.53
C VAL A 76 13.33 -3.22 -16.04
N PHE A 77 12.29 -2.67 -16.68
CA PHE A 77 12.19 -2.60 -18.15
C PHE A 77 12.64 -1.26 -18.74
N ASP A 78 12.44 -0.17 -18.01
CA ASP A 78 12.70 1.19 -18.52
C ASP A 78 13.85 1.90 -17.77
N ASN A 79 14.45 1.24 -16.78
CA ASN A 79 15.49 1.80 -15.91
C ASN A 79 15.06 3.11 -15.21
N ILE A 80 13.75 3.29 -14.99
CA ILE A 80 13.20 4.45 -14.28
C ILE A 80 13.42 4.28 -12.78
N ILE A 81 14.06 5.26 -12.15
CA ILE A 81 14.35 5.24 -10.71
C ILE A 81 13.04 5.25 -9.92
N LEU A 82 12.98 4.40 -8.88
CA LEU A 82 11.86 4.35 -7.95
C LEU A 82 11.91 5.53 -6.98
N VAL A 83 10.93 6.43 -7.08
CA VAL A 83 10.77 7.60 -6.21
C VAL A 83 9.61 7.35 -5.23
N PRO A 84 9.89 7.08 -3.93
CA PRO A 84 8.85 6.74 -2.95
C PRO A 84 7.74 7.77 -2.83
N GLU A 85 8.08 9.05 -2.90
CA GLU A 85 7.16 10.17 -2.76
C GLU A 85 6.13 10.20 -3.90
N ALA A 86 6.56 9.91 -5.13
CA ALA A 86 5.66 9.84 -6.29
C ALA A 86 4.70 8.64 -6.18
N ILE A 87 5.17 7.52 -5.62
CA ILE A 87 4.33 6.35 -5.37
C ILE A 87 3.28 6.68 -4.30
N LEU A 88 3.68 7.33 -3.20
CA LEU A 88 2.76 7.75 -2.14
C LEU A 88 1.69 8.72 -2.64
N VAL A 89 2.04 9.65 -3.53
CA VAL A 89 1.05 10.54 -4.18
C VAL A 89 0.01 9.73 -4.96
N ASN A 90 0.43 8.70 -5.70
CA ASN A 90 -0.50 7.85 -6.44
C ASN A 90 -1.41 7.03 -5.50
N ILE A 91 -0.84 6.44 -4.45
CA ILE A 91 -1.59 5.71 -3.42
C ILE A 91 -2.66 6.63 -2.80
N ARG A 92 -2.27 7.84 -2.39
CA ARG A 92 -3.17 8.82 -1.79
C ARG A 92 -4.31 9.20 -2.73
N SER A 93 -4.01 9.41 -4.02
CA SER A 93 -5.02 9.69 -5.03
C SER A 93 -6.02 8.54 -5.16
N THR A 94 -5.52 7.30 -5.25
CA THR A 94 -6.35 6.11 -5.45
C THR A 94 -7.21 5.81 -4.23
N VAL A 95 -6.67 5.96 -3.01
CA VAL A 95 -7.43 5.82 -1.76
C VAL A 95 -8.57 6.83 -1.71
N ARG A 96 -8.32 8.11 -2.04
CA ARG A 96 -9.37 9.14 -2.07
C ARG A 96 -10.46 8.81 -3.08
N GLN A 97 -10.09 8.44 -4.31
CA GLN A 97 -11.04 8.03 -5.34
C GLN A 97 -11.91 6.85 -4.87
N THR A 98 -11.29 5.83 -4.27
CA THR A 98 -12.02 4.67 -3.74
C THR A 98 -13.02 5.06 -2.66
N VAL A 99 -12.64 5.96 -1.74
CA VAL A 99 -13.54 6.47 -0.70
C VAL A 99 -14.70 7.25 -1.30
N ASP A 100 -14.43 8.11 -2.28
CA ASP A 100 -15.45 8.94 -2.93
C ASP A 100 -16.45 8.07 -3.72
N GLU A 101 -15.97 7.06 -4.44
CA GLU A 101 -16.80 6.08 -5.16
C GLU A 101 -17.68 5.27 -4.21
N ASP A 102 -17.11 4.71 -3.14
CA ASP A 102 -17.86 3.95 -2.13
C ASP A 102 -18.96 4.81 -1.47
N GLN A 103 -18.70 6.10 -1.24
CA GLN A 103 -19.70 7.02 -0.69
C GLN A 103 -20.87 7.25 -1.66
N ILE A 104 -20.59 7.46 -2.95
CA ILE A 104 -21.64 7.62 -3.96
C ILE A 104 -22.52 6.37 -4.03
N HIS A 105 -21.91 5.18 -4.03
CA HIS A 105 -22.63 3.91 -4.07
C HIS A 105 -23.44 3.61 -2.79
N SER A 106 -23.07 4.19 -1.64
CA SER A 106 -23.82 4.06 -0.40
C SER A 106 -25.12 4.88 -0.35
N LEU A 107 -25.30 5.82 -1.28
CA LEU A 107 -26.45 6.72 -1.36
C LEU A 107 -27.55 6.24 -2.34
N LEU A 108 -27.31 5.15 -3.07
CA LEU A 108 -28.25 4.51 -4.02
C LEU A 108 -28.92 3.29 -3.37
#